data_AF-A0A5N9GC61-F1
#
_entry.id   AF-A0A5N9GC61-F1
#
_cell.length_a   1.000
_cell.length_b   1.000
_cell.length_c   1.000
_cell.angle_alpha   90.00
_cell.angle_beta   90.00
_cell.angle_gamma   90.00
#
_symmetry.space_group_name_H-M   'P 1'
#
loop_
_entity.id
_entity.type
_entity.pdbx_description
1 polymer ?
#
loop_
_entity_poly.entity_id
_entity_poly.type
_entity_poly.pdbx_seq_one_letter_code
_entity_poly.pdbx_strand_id
1 'polypeptide(L)'
;MVYPSTVIVSPGVIEHIEGNRFSIGELDRTSSERCKRLAASLITAGLRAPIRGHIRHDMWIKLLGNVVFNPMSALTGASLVEMATHPEPRDIVRAVMAEVDAVAEGLGVRLPLTIDQRMDGARKVGAHRTSVLQDLEAGRPMELESVVGVVIELG
;
A
#
# COMPACT_ATOMS: atom_id res chain seq x y z
N MET A 1 -7.48 -4.18 -5.94
CA MET A 1 -6.34 -3.38 -5.43
C MET A 1 -6.09 -2.19 -6.31
N VAL A 2 -6.04 -0.98 -5.73
CA VAL A 2 -5.94 0.28 -6.47
C VAL A 2 -4.65 1.01 -6.09
N TYR A 3 -4.01 1.60 -7.09
CA TYR A 3 -2.81 2.44 -6.98
C TYR A 3 -2.94 3.90 -7.49
N PRO A 4 -4.12 4.44 -7.87
CA PRO A 4 -4.22 5.87 -8.16
C PRO A 4 -3.90 6.75 -6.96
N SER A 5 -3.25 7.87 -7.23
CA SER A 5 -3.16 9.02 -6.33
C SER A 5 -4.14 10.10 -6.82
N THR A 6 -5.06 10.49 -5.95
CA THR A 6 -6.11 11.46 -6.26
C THR A 6 -6.33 12.38 -5.08
N VAL A 7 -6.64 13.66 -5.34
CA VAL A 7 -7.01 14.62 -4.30
C VAL A 7 -8.35 15.27 -4.63
N ILE A 8 -9.11 15.60 -3.58
CA ILE A 8 -10.32 16.41 -3.70
C ILE A 8 -9.90 17.87 -3.65
N VAL A 9 -10.05 18.59 -4.76
CA VAL A 9 -9.65 20.01 -4.83
C VAL A 9 -10.76 20.90 -4.28
N SER A 10 -12.02 20.56 -4.58
CA SER A 10 -13.23 21.25 -4.12
C SER A 10 -14.46 20.34 -4.33
N PRO A 11 -15.65 20.70 -3.82
CA PRO A 11 -16.87 19.92 -4.06
C PRO A 11 -17.11 19.64 -5.55
N GLY A 12 -17.05 18.37 -5.94
CA GLY A 12 -17.25 17.92 -7.33
C GLY A 12 -15.99 17.96 -8.22
N VAL A 13 -14.82 18.35 -7.69
CA VAL A 13 -13.56 18.43 -8.47
C VAL A 13 -12.51 17.49 -7.88
N ILE A 14 -12.12 16.48 -8.67
CA ILE A 14 -11.07 15.53 -8.34
C ILE A 14 -9.89 15.74 -9.27
N GLU A 15 -8.69 15.89 -8.70
CA GLU A 15 -7.45 15.84 -9.46
C GLU A 15 -6.87 14.43 -9.37
N HIS A 16 -6.58 13.84 -10.53
CA HIS A 16 -5.87 12.57 -10.64
C HIS A 16 -4.41 12.83 -10.93
N ILE A 17 -3.55 12.53 -9.95
CA ILE A 17 -2.13 12.87 -9.95
C ILE A 17 -1.35 11.79 -10.71
N GLU A 18 -1.53 10.52 -10.33
CA GLU A 18 -0.76 9.42 -10.91
C GLU A 18 -1.53 8.09 -10.81
N GLY A 19 -1.30 7.21 -11.78
CA GLY A 19 -1.56 5.77 -11.66
C GLY A 19 -2.96 5.34 -12.08
N ASN A 20 -3.06 4.52 -13.14
CA ASN A 20 -4.34 4.00 -13.64
C ASN A 20 -4.53 2.49 -13.42
N ARG A 21 -3.82 1.89 -12.45
CA ARG A 21 -3.79 0.43 -12.24
C ARG A 21 -4.76 -0.04 -11.15
N PHE A 22 -5.64 -0.96 -11.54
CA PHE A 22 -6.68 -1.58 -10.73
C PHE A 22 -6.56 -3.10 -10.82
N SER A 23 -5.66 -3.72 -10.05
CA SER A 23 -5.55 -5.19 -10.01
C SER A 23 -6.85 -5.82 -9.48
N ILE A 24 -7.37 -6.82 -10.18
CA ILE A 24 -8.55 -7.61 -9.78
C ILE A 24 -8.11 -9.04 -9.52
N GLY A 25 -8.79 -9.77 -8.64
CA GLY A 25 -8.61 -11.22 -8.53
C GLY A 25 -9.53 -11.80 -7.47
N GLU A 26 -9.72 -13.11 -7.54
CA GLU A 26 -10.52 -13.84 -6.56
C GLU A 26 -9.71 -14.15 -5.31
N LEU A 27 -10.36 -14.11 -4.14
CA LEU A 27 -9.71 -14.40 -2.87
C LEU A 27 -9.33 -15.88 -2.72
N ASP A 28 -10.09 -16.75 -3.38
CA ASP A 28 -9.89 -18.20 -3.44
C ASP A 28 -9.01 -18.64 -4.63
N ARG A 29 -8.45 -17.68 -5.37
CA ARG A 29 -7.56 -17.87 -6.52
C ARG A 29 -8.25 -18.43 -7.78
N THR A 30 -9.58 -18.58 -7.76
CA THR A 30 -10.32 -19.07 -8.93
C THR A 30 -10.26 -18.06 -10.08
N SER A 31 -10.36 -18.56 -11.31
CA SER A 31 -10.60 -17.71 -12.48
C SER A 31 -12.09 -17.63 -12.74
N SER A 32 -12.68 -16.45 -12.55
CA SER A 32 -14.12 -16.26 -12.66
C SER A 32 -14.50 -15.34 -13.82
N GLU A 33 -15.67 -15.57 -14.40
CA GLU A 33 -16.24 -14.69 -15.43
C GLU A 33 -16.58 -13.30 -14.88
N ARG A 34 -16.92 -13.18 -13.59
CA ARG A 34 -17.14 -11.87 -12.97
C ARG A 34 -15.87 -11.01 -12.96
N CYS A 35 -14.72 -11.60 -12.64
CA CYS A 35 -13.44 -10.89 -12.66
C CYS A 35 -13.07 -10.46 -14.08
N LYS A 36 -13.27 -11.33 -15.08
CA LYS A 36 -13.03 -11.03 -16.49
C LYS A 36 -13.91 -9.89 -17.00
N ARG A 37 -15.21 -9.94 -16.71
CA ARG A 37 -16.16 -8.88 -17.08
C ARG A 37 -15.80 -7.54 -16.44
N LEU A 38 -15.48 -7.54 -15.15
CA LEU A 38 -15.08 -6.32 -14.45
C LEU A 38 -13.78 -5.74 -15.03
N ALA A 39 -12.77 -6.57 -15.26
CA ALA A 39 -11.52 -6.14 -15.88
C ALA A 39 -11.76 -5.54 -17.27
N ALA A 40 -12.59 -6.18 -18.10
CA ALA A 40 -12.94 -5.68 -19.42
C ALA A 40 -13.61 -4.29 -19.35
N SER A 41 -14.57 -4.09 -18.43
CA SER A 41 -15.21 -2.78 -18.24
C SER A 41 -14.22 -1.68 -17.86
N LEU A 42 -13.29 -1.96 -16.94
CA LEU A 42 -12.26 -0.99 -16.55
C LEU A 42 -11.29 -0.70 -17.71
N ILE A 43 -10.92 -1.72 -18.49
CA ILE A 43 -10.05 -1.56 -19.66
C ILE A 43 -10.73 -0.71 -20.74
N THR A 44 -12.01 -0.93 -21.02
CA THR A 44 -12.79 -0.09 -21.94
C THR A 44 -12.84 1.37 -21.48
N ALA A 45 -12.81 1.62 -20.18
CA ALA A 45 -12.73 2.96 -19.61
C ALA A 45 -11.30 3.56 -19.60
N GLY A 46 -10.31 2.89 -20.19
CA GLY A 46 -8.92 3.36 -20.28
C GLY A 46 -8.03 3.03 -19.07
N LEU A 47 -8.49 2.18 -18.15
CA LEU A 47 -7.74 1.77 -16.97
C LEU A 47 -6.95 0.47 -17.21
N ARG A 48 -5.88 0.27 -16.43
CA ARG A 48 -5.11 -0.98 -16.45
C ARG A 48 -5.65 -1.93 -15.38
N ALA A 49 -6.34 -2.99 -15.78
CA ALA A 49 -6.97 -3.93 -14.84
C ALA A 49 -6.42 -5.37 -14.95
N PRO A 50 -5.18 -5.64 -14.50
CA PRO A 50 -4.64 -6.99 -14.53
C PRO A 50 -5.40 -7.93 -13.58
N ILE A 51 -5.75 -9.13 -14.05
CA ILE A 51 -6.32 -10.18 -13.21
C ILE A 51 -5.17 -10.96 -12.55
N ARG A 52 -5.20 -11.07 -11.22
CA ARG A 52 -4.19 -11.70 -10.38
C ARG A 52 -4.71 -13.05 -9.88
N GLY A 53 -3.93 -14.10 -10.07
CA GLY A 53 -4.20 -15.41 -9.45
C GLY A 53 -3.98 -15.41 -7.92
N HIS A 54 -3.19 -14.46 -7.42
CA HIS A 54 -2.89 -14.31 -5.99
C HIS A 54 -3.12 -12.86 -5.55
N ILE A 55 -4.37 -12.38 -5.59
CA ILE A 55 -4.68 -10.98 -5.23
C ILE A 55 -4.28 -10.63 -3.79
N ARG A 56 -4.27 -11.62 -2.88
CA ARG A 56 -3.78 -11.45 -1.51
C ARG A 56 -2.32 -11.01 -1.45
N HIS A 57 -1.47 -11.40 -2.41
CA HIS A 57 -0.09 -10.91 -2.46
C HIS A 57 -0.06 -9.40 -2.71
N ASP A 58 -0.80 -8.92 -3.73
CA ASP A 58 -0.92 -7.49 -4.00
C ASP A 58 -1.47 -6.72 -2.78
N MET A 59 -2.43 -7.30 -2.05
CA MET A 59 -2.99 -6.72 -0.82
C MET A 59 -1.92 -6.59 0.28
N TRP A 60 -1.22 -7.68 0.60
CA TRP A 60 -0.22 -7.68 1.66
C TRP A 60 1.00 -6.83 1.35
N ILE A 61 1.45 -6.76 0.09
CA ILE A 61 2.54 -5.85 -0.31
C ILE A 61 2.17 -4.39 -0.04
N LYS A 62 0.91 -4.01 -0.35
CA LYS A 62 0.42 -2.65 -0.07
C LYS A 62 0.29 -2.43 1.44
N LEU A 63 -0.27 -3.41 2.16
CA LEU A 63 -0.44 -3.35 3.61
C LEU A 63 0.90 -3.19 4.32
N LEU A 64 1.92 -3.99 3.95
CA LEU A 64 3.29 -3.87 4.46
C LEU A 64 3.85 -2.45 4.31
N GLY A 65 3.63 -1.83 3.15
CA GLY A 65 4.00 -0.44 2.94
C GLY A 65 3.30 0.51 3.90
N ASN A 66 1.98 0.39 4.02
CA ASN A 66 1.18 1.30 4.83
C ASN A 66 1.46 1.13 6.34
N VAL A 67 1.52 -0.10 6.84
CA VAL A 67 1.73 -0.41 8.27
C VAL A 67 3.06 0.14 8.76
N VAL A 68 4.08 0.12 7.91
CA VAL A 68 5.42 0.54 8.29
C VAL A 68 5.61 2.03 8.06
N PHE A 69 5.35 2.51 6.83
CA PHE A 69 5.70 3.88 6.47
C PHE A 69 4.68 4.92 6.94
N ASN A 70 3.38 4.59 7.02
CA ASN A 70 2.38 5.60 7.38
C ASN A 70 2.54 6.07 8.84
N PRO A 71 2.59 5.18 9.85
CA PRO A 71 2.79 5.61 11.24
C PRO A 71 4.14 6.28 11.43
N MET A 72 5.21 5.73 10.85
CA MET A 72 6.56 6.32 10.96
C MET A 72 6.62 7.72 10.36
N SER A 73 6.02 7.94 9.18
CA SER A 73 5.95 9.27 8.58
C SER A 73 5.12 10.26 9.41
N ALA A 74 4.02 9.81 10.02
CA ALA A 74 3.19 10.65 10.88
C ALA A 74 3.94 11.06 12.17
N LEU A 75 4.71 10.14 12.75
CA LEU A 75 5.49 10.39 13.97
C LEU A 75 6.73 11.28 13.73
N THR A 76 7.38 11.13 12.57
CA THR A 76 8.68 11.75 12.30
C THR A 76 8.61 12.95 11.34
N GLY A 77 7.52 13.10 10.59
CA GLY A 77 7.42 14.05 9.48
C GLY A 77 8.30 13.69 8.27
N ALA A 78 8.96 12.52 8.30
CA ALA A 78 9.92 12.10 7.29
C ALA A 78 9.25 11.51 6.04
N SER A 79 9.92 11.69 4.91
CA SER A 79 9.60 11.08 3.63
C SER A 79 10.05 9.62 3.53
N LEU A 80 9.57 8.90 2.51
CA LEU A 80 9.97 7.50 2.26
C LEU A 80 11.49 7.34 2.11
N VAL A 81 12.17 8.23 1.40
CA VAL A 81 13.63 8.14 1.24
C VAL A 81 14.35 8.37 2.56
N GLU A 82 13.92 9.32 3.37
CA GLU A 82 14.53 9.60 4.69
C GLU A 82 14.36 8.41 5.63
N MET A 83 13.16 7.83 5.72
CA MET A 83 12.91 6.63 6.52
C MET A 83 13.70 5.41 6.03
N ALA A 84 14.00 5.34 4.74
CA ALA A 84 14.74 4.22 4.16
C ALA A 84 16.27 4.39 4.19
N THR A 85 16.79 5.59 4.43
CA THR A 85 18.24 5.88 4.39
C THR A 85 18.84 6.25 5.75
N HIS A 86 18.11 6.95 6.62
CA HIS A 86 18.65 7.36 7.92
C HIS A 86 18.77 6.14 8.85
N PRO A 87 19.91 5.94 9.54
CA PRO A 87 20.18 4.72 10.31
C PRO A 87 19.09 4.39 11.35
N GLU A 88 18.65 5.39 12.12
CA GLU A 88 17.66 5.22 13.18
C GLU A 88 16.28 4.77 12.67
N PRO A 89 15.60 5.50 11.76
CA PRO A 89 14.30 5.04 11.26
C PRO A 89 14.42 3.78 10.41
N ARG A 90 15.54 3.56 9.71
CA ARG A 90 15.73 2.39 8.85
C ARG A 90 15.63 1.09 9.63
N ASP A 91 16.28 0.99 10.79
CA ASP A 91 16.31 -0.25 11.56
C ASP A 91 14.93 -0.56 12.18
N ILE A 92 14.20 0.48 12.63
CA ILE A 92 12.80 0.35 13.09
C ILE A 92 11.89 -0.12 11.94
N VAL A 93 11.98 0.53 10.78
CA VAL A 93 11.20 0.19 9.58
C VAL A 93 11.41 -1.28 9.21
N ARG A 94 12.64 -1.78 9.27
CA ARG A 94 12.95 -3.19 8.98
C ARG A 94 12.38 -4.14 10.03
N ALA A 95 12.46 -3.79 11.31
CA ALA A 95 11.90 -4.61 12.39
C ALA A 95 10.37 -4.76 12.23
N VAL A 96 9.66 -3.66 12.02
CA VAL A 96 8.20 -3.70 11.80
C VAL A 96 7.85 -4.45 10.51
N MET A 97 8.64 -4.30 9.43
CA MET A 97 8.43 -5.11 8.22
C MET A 97 8.54 -6.61 8.49
N ALA A 98 9.50 -7.03 9.33
CA ALA A 98 9.68 -8.43 9.69
C ALA A 98 8.50 -8.98 10.52
N GLU A 99 7.92 -8.17 11.41
CA GLU A 99 6.71 -8.55 12.16
C GLU A 99 5.53 -8.76 11.22
N VAL A 100 5.30 -7.82 10.30
CA VAL A 100 4.21 -7.93 9.31
C VAL A 100 4.39 -9.14 8.39
N ASP A 101 5.63 -9.42 7.98
CA ASP A 101 5.95 -10.59 7.15
C ASP A 101 5.67 -11.90 7.91
N ALA A 102 6.04 -11.98 9.20
CA ALA A 102 5.74 -13.14 10.04
C ALA A 102 4.22 -13.40 10.18
N VAL A 103 3.41 -12.33 10.35
CA VAL A 103 1.95 -12.45 10.37
C VAL A 103 1.42 -12.94 9.02
N ALA A 104 1.92 -12.39 7.91
CA ALA A 104 1.54 -12.83 6.57
C ALA A 104 1.86 -14.31 6.34
N GLU A 105 3.05 -14.77 6.75
CA GLU A 105 3.47 -16.17 6.66
C GLU A 105 2.57 -17.09 7.50
N GLY A 106 2.24 -16.68 8.74
CA GLY A 106 1.30 -17.40 9.60
C GLY A 106 -0.09 -17.60 8.97
N LEU A 107 -0.50 -16.68 8.10
CA LEU A 107 -1.75 -16.74 7.33
C LEU A 107 -1.60 -17.43 5.96
N GLY A 108 -0.46 -18.07 5.70
CA GLY A 108 -0.17 -18.79 4.45
C GLY A 108 0.04 -17.88 3.25
N VAL A 109 0.44 -16.62 3.47
CA VAL A 109 0.81 -15.67 2.43
C VAL A 109 2.31 -15.45 2.45
N ARG A 110 2.99 -15.83 1.36
CA ARG A 110 4.39 -15.52 1.15
C ARG A 110 4.51 -14.27 0.28
N LEU A 111 5.15 -13.22 0.80
CA LEU A 111 5.38 -12.01 0.02
C LEU A 111 6.38 -12.28 -1.11
N PRO A 112 6.10 -11.81 -2.34
CA PRO A 112 6.98 -12.04 -3.49
C PRO A 112 8.13 -11.02 -3.55
N LEU A 113 8.57 -10.50 -2.40
CA LEU A 113 9.66 -9.55 -2.28
C LEU A 113 10.30 -9.60 -0.90
N THR A 114 11.60 -9.32 -0.83
CA THR A 114 12.33 -9.22 0.44
C THR A 114 12.18 -7.84 1.07
N ILE A 115 12.47 -7.73 2.37
CA ILE A 115 12.55 -6.44 3.07
C ILE A 115 13.52 -5.49 2.36
N ASP A 116 14.69 -5.98 1.91
CA ASP A 116 15.65 -5.16 1.15
C ASP A 116 15.05 -4.61 -0.14
N GLN A 117 14.36 -5.45 -0.91
CA GLN A 117 13.66 -5.00 -2.12
C GLN A 117 12.58 -3.97 -1.81
N ARG A 118 11.88 -4.10 -0.67
CA ARG A 118 10.88 -3.12 -0.23
C ARG A 118 11.50 -1.78 0.13
N MET A 119 12.62 -1.82 0.85
CA MET A 119 13.40 -0.64 1.25
C MET A 119 13.97 0.08 0.03
N ASP A 120 14.55 -0.64 -0.92
CA ASP A 120 15.02 -0.07 -2.19
C ASP A 120 13.87 0.53 -2.99
N GLY A 121 12.69 -0.10 -2.97
CA GLY A 121 11.46 0.47 -3.53
C GLY A 121 11.11 1.82 -2.91
N ALA A 122 11.15 1.94 -1.58
CA ALA A 122 10.89 3.20 -0.88
C ALA A 122 11.93 4.28 -1.23
N ARG A 123 13.22 3.92 -1.30
CA ARG A 123 14.29 4.85 -1.74
C ARG A 123 14.07 5.37 -3.15
N LYS A 124 13.65 4.51 -4.09
CA LYS A 124 13.37 4.89 -5.48
C LYS A 124 12.17 5.81 -5.64
N VAL A 125 11.17 5.70 -4.77
CA VAL A 125 10.02 6.62 -4.76
C VAL A 125 10.47 8.04 -4.34
N GLY A 126 11.50 8.16 -3.51
CA GLY A 126 12.13 9.44 -3.19
C GLY A 126 11.44 10.19 -2.04
N ALA A 127 11.41 11.52 -2.12
CA ALA A 127 10.89 12.42 -1.08
C ALA A 127 9.36 12.45 -0.99
N HIS A 128 8.71 11.30 -1.20
CA HIS A 128 7.27 11.17 -1.10
C HIS A 128 6.82 11.19 0.37
N ARG A 129 5.84 12.04 0.67
CA ARG A 129 5.10 12.05 1.93
C ARG A 129 3.87 11.15 1.81
N THR A 130 3.68 10.25 2.77
CA THR A 130 2.52 9.34 2.76
C THR A 130 1.21 10.11 2.90
N SER A 131 0.09 9.49 2.51
CA SER A 131 -1.23 10.10 2.66
C SER A 131 -1.55 10.44 4.11
N VAL A 132 -1.15 9.60 5.08
CA VAL A 132 -1.40 9.84 6.50
C VAL A 132 -0.63 11.06 7.01
N LEU A 133 0.62 11.27 6.56
CA LEU A 133 1.36 12.49 6.89
C LEU A 133 0.69 13.73 6.29
N GLN A 134 0.19 13.64 5.05
CA GLN A 134 -0.55 14.74 4.42
C GLN A 134 -1.87 15.04 5.15
N ASP A 135 -2.57 14.01 5.65
CA ASP A 135 -3.78 14.17 6.46
C ASP A 135 -3.46 14.84 7.80
N LEU A 136 -2.38 14.41 8.46
CA LEU A 136 -1.90 15.02 9.71
C LEU A 136 -1.55 16.50 9.52
N GLU A 137 -0.76 16.82 8.48
CA GLU A 137 -0.36 18.20 8.15
C GLU A 137 -1.57 19.10 7.82
N ALA A 138 -2.64 18.51 7.30
CA ALA A 138 -3.88 19.21 6.99
C ALA A 138 -4.93 19.21 8.13
N GLY A 139 -4.61 18.64 9.29
CA GLY A 139 -5.53 18.54 10.43
C GLY A 139 -6.75 17.63 10.17
N ARG A 140 -6.66 16.68 9.24
CA ARG A 140 -7.71 15.70 8.94
C ARG A 140 -7.58 14.45 9.84
N PRO A 141 -8.68 13.71 10.08
CA PRO A 141 -8.61 12.41 10.75
C PRO A 141 -7.67 11.44 10.00
N MET A 142 -6.81 10.74 10.74
CA MET A 142 -5.85 9.78 10.19
C MET A 142 -6.40 8.36 10.17
N GLU A 143 -6.12 7.61 9.10
CA GLU A 143 -6.45 6.17 8.98
C GLU A 143 -5.42 5.26 9.66
N LEU A 144 -5.21 5.43 10.97
CA LEU A 144 -4.23 4.62 11.73
C LEU A 144 -4.78 3.22 12.09
N GLU A 145 -6.02 3.15 12.59
CA GLU A 145 -6.62 1.89 13.05
C GLU A 145 -6.88 0.90 11.91
N SER A 146 -7.35 1.38 10.75
CA SER A 146 -7.67 0.52 9.60
C SER A 146 -6.43 -0.09 8.93
N VAL A 147 -5.23 0.42 9.25
CA VAL A 147 -3.96 -0.05 8.70
C VAL A 147 -3.19 -0.86 9.73
N VAL A 148 -2.94 -0.30 10.92
CA VAL A 148 -2.12 -0.95 11.96
C VAL A 148 -2.96 -1.94 12.76
N GLY A 149 -4.20 -1.59 13.11
CA GLY A 149 -5.09 -2.43 13.91
C GLY A 149 -5.37 -3.79 13.25
N VAL A 150 -5.54 -3.82 11.93
CA VAL A 150 -5.79 -5.07 11.18
C VAL A 150 -4.63 -6.05 11.30
N VAL A 151 -3.36 -5.60 11.33
CA VAL A 151 -2.23 -6.53 11.51
C VAL A 151 -2.19 -7.06 12.94
N ILE A 152 -2.48 -6.21 13.93
CA ILE A 152 -2.52 -6.60 15.34
C ILE A 152 -3.65 -7.62 15.60
N GLU A 153 -4.82 -7.46 14.98
CA GLU A 153 -5.92 -8.42 15.12
C GLU A 153 -5.64 -9.79 14.47
N LEU A 154 -4.73 -9.82 13.50
CA LEU A 154 -4.42 -11.01 12.70
C LEU A 154 -3.24 -11.83 13.22
N GLY A 155 -2.39 -11.25 14.08
CA GLY A 155 -1.21 -11.89 14.68
C GLY A 155 -1.48 -12.40 16.09
#